data_AF-A0A348AN10-F1
#
_entry.id   AF-A0A348AN10-F1
#
_cell.length_a   1.000
_cell.length_b   1.000
_cell.length_c   1.000
_cell.angle_alpha   90.00
_cell.angle_beta   90.00
_cell.angle_gamma   90.00
#
_symmetry.space_group_name_H-M   'P 1'
#
loop_
_entity.id
_entity.type
_entity.pdbx_description
1 polymer ?
#
loop_
_entity_poly.entity_id
_entity_poly.type
_entity_poly.pdbx_seq_one_letter_code
_entity_poly.pdbx_strand_id
1 'polypeptide(L)' 'MNLNHIWMNLFGTTQWFGINIGFWVSMFVIAMVVVVMNVVFWGMKPKRKAVKAAVDKLGEKR' A
#
# COMPACT_ATOMS: atom_id res chain seq x y z
N MET A 1 -31.04 8.23 -13.74
CA MET A 1 -30.29 7.32 -12.85
C MET A 1 -29.14 8.12 -12.25
N ASN A 2 -29.34 8.64 -11.05
CA ASN A 2 -28.51 9.68 -10.47
C ASN A 2 -27.41 9.05 -9.61
N LEU A 3 -26.22 8.85 -10.18
CA LEU A 3 -25.01 8.44 -9.44
C LEU A 3 -24.73 9.39 -8.26
N ASN A 4 -25.03 10.68 -8.45
CA ASN A 4 -25.00 11.71 -7.42
C ASN A 4 -25.88 11.38 -6.21
N HIS A 5 -27.05 10.77 -6.42
CA HIS A 5 -28.00 10.40 -5.38
C HIS A 5 -27.55 9.14 -4.62
N ILE A 6 -26.90 8.20 -5.32
CA ILE A 6 -26.27 7.02 -4.70
C ILE A 6 -25.14 7.46 -3.78
N TRP A 7 -24.33 8.43 -4.24
CA TRP A 7 -23.26 9.02 -3.45
C TRP A 7 -23.82 9.80 -2.25
N MET A 8 -24.81 10.67 -2.45
CA MET A 8 -25.49 11.39 -1.36
C MET A 8 -26.16 10.45 -0.33
N ASN A 9 -26.69 9.30 -0.75
CA ASN A 9 -27.34 8.35 0.17
C ASN A 9 -26.32 7.45 0.91
N LEU A 10 -25.21 7.07 0.27
CA LEU A 10 -24.12 6.31 0.93
C LEU A 10 -23.34 7.17 1.93
N PHE A 11 -23.11 8.44 1.61
CA PHE A 11 -22.45 9.40 2.50
C PHE A 11 -23.45 10.19 3.37
N GLY A 12 -24.75 9.82 3.29
CA GLY A 12 -25.90 10.52 3.87
C GLY A 12 -25.95 10.62 5.38
N THR A 13 -25.04 9.95 6.10
CA THR A 13 -24.92 10.06 7.55
C THR A 13 -23.44 10.18 7.90
N THR A 14 -22.88 11.37 7.69
CA THR A 14 -21.43 11.59 7.63
C THR A 14 -20.75 11.58 9.01
N GLN A 15 -21.44 11.35 10.11
CA GLN A 15 -20.88 11.45 11.46
C GLN A 15 -21.16 10.19 12.26
N TRP A 16 -20.15 9.32 12.35
CA TRP A 16 -20.23 8.11 13.21
C TRP A 16 -19.51 8.31 14.55
N PHE A 17 -18.67 9.34 14.67
CA PHE A 17 -17.88 9.64 15.87
C PHE A 17 -17.53 11.13 16.00
N GLY A 18 -18.36 12.02 15.42
CA GLY A 18 -18.05 13.44 15.24
C GLY A 18 -17.06 13.75 14.11
N ILE A 19 -16.43 12.73 13.52
CA ILE A 19 -15.50 12.82 12.37
C ILE A 19 -16.18 12.26 11.11
N ASN A 20 -15.91 12.92 9.98
CA ASN A 20 -16.52 12.62 8.69
C ASN A 20 -16.18 11.18 8.23
N ILE A 21 -17.16 10.38 7.78
CA ILE A 21 -16.87 9.06 7.18
C ILE A 21 -15.95 9.16 5.96
N GLY A 22 -16.00 10.27 5.22
CA GLY A 22 -15.04 10.54 4.15
C GLY A 22 -13.59 10.61 4.63
N PHE A 23 -13.36 11.07 5.87
CA PHE A 23 -12.05 11.09 6.51
C PHE A 23 -11.60 9.69 6.92
N TRP A 24 -12.51 8.86 7.44
CA TRP A 24 -12.18 7.47 7.76
C TRP A 24 -11.84 6.66 6.50
N VAL A 25 -12.59 6.85 5.41
CA VAL A 25 -12.32 6.19 4.13
C VAL A 25 -10.97 6.64 3.56
N SER A 26 -10.65 7.95 3.60
CA SER A 26 -9.33 8.42 3.15
C SER A 26 -8.19 7.87 4.00
N MET A 27 -8.36 7.83 5.33
CA MET A 27 -7.40 7.22 6.27
C MET A 27 -7.18 5.73 5.96
N PHE A 28 -8.25 5.00 5.64
CA PHE A 28 -8.20 3.57 5.31
C PHE A 28 -7.48 3.31 3.99
N VAL A 29 -7.76 4.13 2.97
CA VAL A 29 -7.08 4.05 1.66
C VAL A 29 -5.58 4.29 1.83
N ILE A 30 -5.17 5.29 2.60
CA ILE A 30 -3.76 5.58 2.86
C ILE A 30 -3.10 4.41 3.61
N ALA A 31 -3.73 3.90 4.67
CA ALA A 31 -3.23 2.77 5.43
C ALA A 31 -3.04 1.53 4.54
N MET A 32 -4.00 1.25 3.66
CA MET A 32 -3.92 0.15 2.69
C MET A 32 -2.74 0.32 1.73
N VAL A 33 -2.51 1.52 1.19
CA VAL A 33 -1.37 1.79 0.29
C VAL A 33 -0.04 1.58 1.01
N VAL A 34 0.09 2.02 2.27
CA VAL A 34 1.30 1.81 3.08
C VAL A 34 1.56 0.33 3.31
N VAL A 35 0.52 -0.47 3.62
CA VAL A 35 0.64 -1.92 3.79
C VAL A 35 1.09 -2.58 2.49
N VAL A 36 0.51 -2.21 1.35
CA VAL A 36 0.92 -2.72 0.04
C VAL A 36 2.39 -2.45 -0.21
N MET A 37 2.84 -1.21 0.00
CA MET A 37 4.26 -0.86 -0.16
C MET A 37 5.13 -1.65 0.81
N ASN A 38 4.73 -1.79 2.08
CA ASN A 38 5.48 -2.56 3.07
C ASN A 38 5.60 -4.05 2.68
N VAL A 39 4.52 -4.68 2.22
CA VAL A 39 4.51 -6.08 1.77
C VAL A 39 5.34 -6.26 0.49
N VAL A 40 5.26 -5.32 -0.46
CA VAL A 40 6.10 -5.32 -1.66
C VAL A 40 7.58 -5.20 -1.30
N PHE A 41 7.92 -4.31 -0.36
CA PHE A 41 9.27 -4.19 0.18
C PHE A 41 9.74 -5.45 0.91
N TRP A 42 8.84 -6.18 1.55
CA TRP A 42 9.16 -7.46 2.20
C TRP A 42 9.31 -8.61 1.20
N GLY A 43 8.54 -8.59 0.12
CA GLY A 43 8.58 -9.57 -0.97
C GLY A 43 9.80 -9.39 -1.88
N MET A 44 10.31 -8.17 -2.02
CA MET A 44 11.60 -7.92 -2.66
C MET A 44 12.73 -8.39 -1.75
N LYS A 45 13.05 -9.68 -1.83
CA LYS A 45 14.29 -10.21 -1.26
C LYS A 45 15.44 -9.34 -1.80
N PRO A 46 16.27 -8.73 -0.93
CA PRO A 46 17.38 -7.91 -1.37
C PRO A 46 18.21 -8.74 -2.37
N LYS A 47 18.69 -8.10 -3.43
CA LYS A 47 19.54 -8.67 -4.50
C LYS A 47 20.89 -9.22 -3.98
N ARG A 48 20.97 -9.77 -2.77
CA ARG A 48 22.08 -10.55 -2.21
C ARG A 48 22.52 -11.68 -3.14
N LYS A 49 21.62 -12.24 -3.95
CA LYS A 49 21.99 -13.28 -4.93
C LYS A 49 22.91 -12.73 -6.04
N ALA A 50 22.69 -11.49 -6.50
CA ALA A 50 23.52 -10.88 -7.53
C ALA A 50 24.92 -10.52 -7.00
N VAL A 51 25.00 -10.01 -5.77
CA VAL A 51 26.28 -9.68 -5.13
C VAL A 51 27.06 -10.94 -4.76
N LYS A 52 26.40 -11.97 -4.23
CA LYS A 52 27.06 -13.23 -3.88
C LYS A 52 27.59 -13.97 -5.12
N ALA A 53 26.83 -13.98 -6.23
CA ALA A 53 27.29 -14.54 -7.49
C ALA A 53 28.46 -13.75 -8.11
N ALA A 54 28.48 -12.42 -7.99
CA ALA A 54 29.58 -11.59 -8.48
C ALA A 54 30.86 -11.74 -7.64
N VAL A 55 30.73 -11.89 -6.31
CA VAL A 55 31.86 -12.12 -5.39
C VAL A 55 32.48 -13.51 -5.60
N ASP A 56 31.65 -14.54 -5.80
CA ASP A 56 32.11 -15.90 -6.09
C ASP A 56 32.90 -15.96 -7.42
N LYS A 57 32.40 -15.27 -8.45
CA LYS A 57 33.07 -15.11 -9.75
C LYS A 57 34.37 -14.33 -9.68
N LEU A 58 34.55 -13.46 -8.68
CA LEU A 58 35.81 -12.73 -8.46
C LEU A 58 36.83 -13.57 -7.67
N GLY A 59 36.36 -14.46 -6.79
CA GLY A 59 37.20 -15.37 -6.00
C GLY A 59 37.77 -16.53 -6.82
N GLU A 60 37.00 -17.07 -7.77
CA GLU A 60 37.48 -18.13 -8.69
C GLU A 60 38.48 -17.61 -9.73
N LYS A 61 38.47 -16.30 -10.00
CA LYS A 61 39.34 -15.65 -10.99
C LYS A 61 40.67 -15.13 -10.40
N ARG A 62 40.89 -15.30 -9.09
CA ARG A 62 42.08 -14.86 -8.34
C ARG A 62 42.90 -16.06 -7.93
#